data_AF-G2J8N3-F1
#
_entry.id   AF-G2J8N3-F1
#
_cell.length_a   1.000
_cell.length_b   1.000
_cell.length_c   1.000
_cell.angle_alpha   90.00
_cell.angle_beta   90.00
_cell.angle_gamma   90.00
#
_symmetry.space_group_name_H-M   'P 1'
#
loop_
_entity.id
_entity.type
_entity.pdbx_description
1 polymer ?
#
loop_
_entity_poly.entity_id
_entity_poly.type
_entity_poly.pdbx_seq_one_letter_code
_entity_poly.pdbx_strand_id
1 'polypeptide(L)'
;MGGYEKLNALKSVNSRRIPHFCFTDDPDLKSDSWQIRMVRSAFSMDRVRSQRRIKVLAHEYLPEFSCSLYIDNTVRLTASADTLIQRFLEQTDIAVPTHSFRASVYDEFVEVAESGLDEPARIFEQLNHYQLSDPEILSERPFWSGMLFRRHCKPEVQAVMVKWYEHIARYARRDQLSLNATLRGSRATVQRLEIDNFQSDFHEWPIFNQRNLAKRFKDVSMAGAPTSVRLTQLERELAQANHAIQTQQHVIGERDRQIKTLMQRIDQLLNSRSFRVTRPLRWLRSCLPSFGQ
;
A
#
# COMPACT_ATOMS: atom_id res chain seq x y z
N MET A 1 16.08 -4.73 7.40
CA MET A 1 17.24 -4.14 6.69
C MET A 1 17.26 -2.66 6.99
N GLY A 2 18.36 -2.18 7.56
CA GLY A 2 18.56 -0.82 8.03
C GLY A 2 18.51 0.23 6.92
N GLY A 3 18.33 1.49 7.32
CA GLY A 3 18.35 2.65 6.42
C GLY A 3 17.21 2.72 5.39
N TYR A 4 16.07 2.05 5.66
CA TYR A 4 14.86 2.17 4.85
C TYR A 4 13.79 3.02 5.53
N GLU A 5 13.51 2.72 6.80
CA GLU A 5 12.52 3.39 7.63
C GLU A 5 12.92 3.26 9.11
N LYS A 6 12.38 4.13 9.97
CA LYS A 6 12.61 4.02 11.41
C LYS A 6 11.73 2.92 12.01
N LEU A 7 12.30 2.10 12.89
CA LEU A 7 11.58 1.03 13.58
C LEU A 7 10.47 1.61 14.47
N ASN A 8 9.24 1.12 14.29
CA ASN A 8 8.11 1.47 15.13
C ASN A 8 8.14 0.66 16.44
N ALA A 9 7.92 1.33 17.56
CA ALA A 9 7.83 0.67 18.86
C ALA A 9 6.51 -0.12 18.99
N LEU A 10 6.56 -1.24 19.70
CA LEU A 10 5.35 -1.99 20.05
C LEU A 10 4.55 -1.25 21.13
N LYS A 11 3.22 -1.24 21.01
CA LYS A 11 2.32 -0.78 22.08
C LYS A 11 2.27 -1.80 23.22
N SER A 12 1.92 -1.33 24.42
CA SER A 12 1.80 -2.10 25.67
C SER A 12 0.83 -3.28 25.64
N VAL A 13 -0.02 -3.38 24.61
CA VAL A 13 -0.96 -4.50 24.41
C VAL A 13 -0.23 -5.81 24.03
N ASN A 14 1.03 -5.72 23.63
CA ASN A 14 1.84 -6.90 23.36
C ASN A 14 2.29 -7.54 24.68
N SER A 15 1.84 -8.77 24.93
CA SER A 15 2.14 -9.46 26.18
C SER A 15 3.64 -9.75 26.29
N ARG A 16 4.20 -9.64 27.50
CA ARG A 16 5.59 -10.03 27.78
C ARG A 16 5.84 -11.54 27.66
N ARG A 17 4.80 -12.34 27.38
CA ARG A 17 4.89 -13.81 27.36
C ARG A 17 5.54 -14.34 26.09
N ILE A 18 5.54 -13.58 25.00
CA ILE A 18 6.12 -13.97 23.71
C ILE A 18 7.23 -12.99 23.36
N PRO A 19 8.41 -13.47 22.94
CA PRO A 19 9.46 -12.59 22.48
C PRO A 19 9.11 -11.96 21.13
N HIS A 20 9.46 -10.68 20.98
CA HIS A 20 9.27 -9.93 19.74
C HIS A 20 10.64 -9.61 19.15
N PHE A 21 10.89 -10.02 17.91
CA PHE A 21 12.20 -9.86 17.28
C PHE A 21 12.19 -8.84 16.15
N CYS A 22 13.24 -8.02 16.08
CA CYS A 22 13.55 -7.21 14.92
C CYS A 22 14.89 -7.69 14.33
N PHE A 23 14.85 -8.16 13.08
CA PHE A 23 16.05 -8.56 12.35
C PHE A 23 16.62 -7.38 11.56
N THR A 24 17.89 -7.08 11.80
CA THR A 24 18.56 -5.92 11.18
C THR A 24 20.03 -6.19 10.86
N ASP A 25 20.53 -5.51 9.84
CA ASP A 25 21.95 -5.38 9.50
C ASP A 25 22.55 -4.06 10.02
N ASP A 26 21.74 -3.23 10.70
CA ASP A 26 22.16 -1.98 11.33
C ASP A 26 22.67 -2.23 12.77
N PRO A 27 23.99 -2.10 13.03
CA PRO A 27 24.57 -2.38 14.35
C PRO A 27 24.15 -1.37 15.43
N ASP A 28 23.72 -0.17 15.02
CA ASP A 28 23.39 0.93 15.91
C ASP A 28 21.92 0.93 16.32
N LEU A 29 21.08 0.13 15.65
CA LEU A 29 19.66 0.01 15.98
C LEU A 29 19.47 -0.59 17.38
N LYS A 30 18.77 0.16 18.25
CA LYS A 30 18.33 -0.27 19.58
C LYS A 30 16.81 -0.14 19.69
N SER A 31 16.20 -0.96 20.55
CA SER A 31 14.78 -0.86 20.88
C SER A 31 14.52 -1.38 22.28
N ASP A 32 13.63 -0.69 23.01
CA ASP A 32 13.14 -1.15 24.31
C ASP A 32 11.99 -2.16 24.17
N SER A 33 11.39 -2.22 22.99
CA SER A 33 10.19 -3.03 22.72
C SER A 33 10.46 -4.25 21.84
N TRP A 34 11.59 -4.26 21.12
CA TRP A 34 12.00 -5.36 20.23
C TRP A 34 13.35 -5.92 20.66
N GLN A 35 13.46 -7.24 20.68
CA GLN A 35 14.75 -7.93 20.78
C GLN A 35 15.45 -7.88 19.43
N ILE A 36 16.58 -7.19 19.37
CA ILE A 36 17.33 -7.00 18.12
C ILE A 36 18.16 -8.25 17.81
N ARG A 37 17.98 -8.82 16.61
CA ARG A 37 18.82 -9.89 16.07
C ARG A 37 19.60 -9.38 14.86
N MET A 38 20.92 -9.40 14.98
CA MET A 38 21.81 -9.02 13.88
C MET A 38 21.80 -10.09 12.79
N VAL A 39 21.65 -9.66 11.54
CA VAL A 39 21.67 -10.53 10.36
C VAL A 39 22.54 -9.91 9.28
N ARG A 40 23.09 -10.75 8.42
CA ARG A 40 23.77 -10.32 7.20
C ARG A 40 22.77 -10.20 6.07
N SER A 41 22.95 -9.19 5.22
CA SER A 41 22.18 -9.07 3.97
C SER A 41 22.48 -10.27 3.08
N ALA A 42 21.45 -10.98 2.61
CA ALA A 42 21.62 -12.06 1.63
C ALA A 42 22.13 -11.52 0.29
N PHE A 43 21.73 -10.29 -0.06
CA PHE A 43 22.16 -9.57 -1.26
C PHE A 43 22.56 -8.16 -0.86
N SER A 44 23.84 -7.81 -0.98
CA SER A 44 24.38 -6.50 -0.57
C SER A 44 23.71 -5.32 -1.29
N MET A 45 23.37 -5.51 -2.57
CA MET A 45 22.74 -4.49 -3.43
C MET A 45 21.22 -4.58 -3.49
N ASP A 46 20.60 -5.61 -2.90
CA ASP A 46 19.14 -5.81 -2.90
C ASP A 46 18.61 -6.04 -1.48
N ARG A 47 18.43 -4.94 -0.77
CA ARG A 47 17.88 -4.94 0.59
C ARG A 47 16.44 -5.44 0.63
N VAL A 48 15.67 -5.27 -0.44
CA VAL A 48 14.26 -5.70 -0.45
C VAL A 48 14.20 -7.23 -0.50
N ARG A 49 14.92 -7.88 -1.43
CA ARG A 49 14.99 -9.35 -1.44
C ARG A 49 15.62 -9.92 -0.17
N SER A 50 16.64 -9.26 0.38
CA SER A 50 17.26 -9.67 1.65
C SER A 50 16.26 -9.62 2.82
N GLN A 51 15.43 -8.58 2.87
CA GLN A 51 14.36 -8.49 3.85
C GLN A 51 13.29 -9.57 3.63
N ARG A 52 12.91 -9.82 2.37
CA ARG A 52 11.92 -10.85 2.03
C ARG A 52 12.38 -12.26 2.36
N ARG A 53 13.69 -12.55 2.31
CA ARG A 53 14.24 -13.82 2.81
C ARG A 53 13.88 -14.06 4.28
N ILE A 54 14.14 -13.07 5.13
CA ILE A 54 13.85 -13.12 6.57
C ILE A 54 12.34 -13.26 6.82
N LYS A 55 11.54 -12.48 6.09
CA LYS A 55 10.08 -12.55 6.18
C LYS A 55 9.55 -13.94 5.86
N VAL A 56 9.96 -14.50 4.74
CA VAL A 56 9.38 -15.72 4.18
C VAL A 56 9.96 -16.97 4.86
N LEU A 57 11.28 -17.07 5.00
CA LEU A 57 11.96 -18.26 5.50
C LEU A 57 12.14 -18.26 7.02
N ALA A 58 11.08 -17.97 7.78
CA ALA A 58 11.19 -17.88 9.24
C ALA A 58 11.76 -19.13 9.93
N HIS A 59 11.59 -20.31 9.34
CA HIS A 59 12.18 -21.55 9.87
C HIS A 59 13.71 -21.52 9.93
N GLU A 60 14.39 -20.69 9.13
CA GLU A 60 15.84 -20.49 9.20
C GLU A 60 16.25 -19.50 10.30
N TYR A 61 15.37 -18.57 10.67
CA TYR A 61 15.68 -17.43 11.56
C TYR A 61 15.09 -17.57 12.97
N LEU A 62 14.09 -18.44 13.12
CA LEU A 62 13.34 -18.72 14.33
C LEU A 62 13.15 -20.24 14.57
N PRO A 63 14.17 -21.11 14.34
CA PRO A 63 14.03 -22.56 14.46
C PRO A 63 13.59 -23.04 15.85
N GLU A 64 13.78 -22.21 16.88
CA GLU A 64 13.40 -22.48 18.27
C GLU A 64 11.91 -22.26 18.56
N PHE A 65 11.13 -21.74 17.60
CA PHE A 65 9.69 -21.53 17.74
C PHE A 65 8.90 -22.45 16.81
N SER A 66 7.68 -22.83 17.19
CA SER A 66 6.82 -23.68 16.35
C SER A 66 5.95 -22.87 15.40
N CYS A 67 5.68 -21.61 15.72
CA CYS A 67 4.87 -20.70 14.95
C CYS A 67 5.32 -19.25 15.13
N SER A 68 4.89 -18.38 14.23
CA SER A 68 5.27 -16.96 14.23
C SER A 68 4.20 -16.08 13.61
N LEU A 69 4.07 -14.87 14.14
CA LEU A 69 3.43 -13.74 13.48
C LEU A 69 4.51 -12.81 12.92
N TYR A 70 4.52 -12.62 11.61
CA TYR A 70 5.29 -11.55 10.98
C TYR A 70 4.39 -10.33 10.77
N ILE A 71 4.92 -9.14 11.06
CA ILE A 71 4.30 -7.86 10.71
C ILE A 71 5.31 -6.98 9.98
N ASP A 72 4.88 -6.28 8.92
CA ASP A 72 5.65 -5.19 8.33
C ASP A 72 5.80 -4.06 9.36
N ASN A 73 6.91 -3.31 9.32
CA ASN A 73 7.14 -2.20 10.26
C ASN A 73 6.02 -1.15 10.25
N THR A 74 5.30 -1.01 9.14
CA THR A 74 4.17 -0.08 8.98
C THR A 74 2.86 -0.58 9.60
N VAL A 75 2.81 -1.81 10.13
CA VAL A 75 1.63 -2.39 10.78
C VAL A 75 1.77 -2.22 12.29
N ARG A 76 0.71 -1.78 12.95
CA ARG A 76 0.61 -1.74 14.42
C ARG A 76 -0.49 -2.65 14.90
N LEU A 77 -0.14 -3.56 15.79
CA LEU A 77 -1.11 -4.40 16.47
C LEU A 77 -1.85 -3.62 17.56
N THR A 78 -3.15 -3.80 17.62
CA THR A 78 -4.05 -3.28 18.67
C THR A 78 -4.56 -4.38 19.59
N ALA A 79 -4.23 -5.65 19.30
CA ALA A 79 -4.49 -6.83 20.14
C ALA A 79 -3.18 -7.59 20.42
N SER A 80 -3.18 -8.49 21.42
CA SER A 80 -1.98 -9.23 21.80
C SER A 80 -1.60 -10.28 20.75
N ALA A 81 -0.31 -10.37 20.42
CA ALA A 81 0.17 -11.34 19.43
C ALA A 81 -0.17 -12.80 19.79
N ASP A 82 -0.24 -13.16 21.08
CA ASP A 82 -0.55 -14.51 21.57
C ASP A 82 -1.97 -14.90 21.21
N THR A 83 -2.92 -14.01 21.50
CA THR A 83 -4.33 -14.21 21.18
C THR A 83 -4.51 -14.33 19.67
N LEU A 84 -3.81 -13.51 18.88
CA LEU A 84 -3.92 -13.56 17.42
C LEU A 84 -3.32 -14.84 16.83
N ILE A 85 -2.16 -15.29 17.32
CA ILE A 85 -1.54 -16.55 16.90
C ILE A 85 -2.47 -17.72 17.24
N GLN A 86 -3.02 -17.76 18.45
CA GLN A 86 -3.95 -18.80 18.86
C GLN A 86 -5.21 -18.79 17.99
N ARG A 87 -5.81 -17.62 17.79
CA ARG A 87 -7.02 -17.44 16.98
C ARG A 87 -6.84 -17.86 15.53
N PHE A 88 -5.77 -17.39 14.88
CA PHE A 88 -5.62 -17.55 13.43
C PHE A 88 -4.84 -18.79 13.01
N LEU A 89 -4.20 -19.51 13.94
CA LEU A 89 -3.54 -20.77 13.63
C LEU A 89 -4.24 -21.97 14.27
N GLU A 90 -5.40 -21.80 14.92
CA GLU A 90 -6.09 -22.87 15.65
C GLU A 90 -6.30 -24.11 14.77
N GLN A 91 -6.86 -23.92 13.58
CA GLN A 91 -7.22 -24.98 12.62
C GLN A 91 -6.50 -24.82 11.29
N THR A 92 -5.45 -24.00 11.23
CA THR A 92 -4.73 -23.74 9.98
C THR A 92 -3.23 -23.58 10.19
N ASP A 93 -2.47 -23.86 9.13
CA ASP A 93 -1.03 -23.75 9.12
C ASP A 93 -0.54 -22.36 8.76
N ILE A 94 -1.27 -21.68 7.88
CA ILE A 94 -0.98 -20.33 7.40
C ILE A 94 -2.27 -19.50 7.47
N ALA A 95 -2.17 -18.26 7.95
CA ALA A 95 -3.22 -17.27 7.81
C ALA A 95 -2.64 -15.94 7.33
N VAL A 96 -3.28 -15.36 6.31
CA VAL A 96 -2.84 -14.11 5.66
C VAL A 96 -4.05 -13.30 5.25
N PRO A 97 -4.07 -11.98 5.50
CA PRO A 97 -5.13 -11.13 4.97
C PRO A 97 -5.14 -11.09 3.45
N THR A 98 -6.33 -11.03 2.87
CA THR A 98 -6.50 -10.67 1.45
C THR A 98 -6.48 -9.15 1.30
N HIS A 99 -6.17 -8.67 0.11
CA HIS A 99 -6.29 -7.25 -0.17
C HIS A 99 -7.76 -6.80 -0.10
N SER A 100 -8.03 -5.73 0.65
CA SER A 100 -9.37 -5.11 0.75
C SER A 100 -9.66 -4.12 -0.37
N PHE A 101 -8.64 -3.64 -1.09
CA PHE A 101 -8.74 -2.61 -2.13
C PHE A 101 -8.06 -2.99 -3.45
N ARG A 102 -7.67 -4.26 -3.62
CA ARG A 102 -7.21 -4.82 -4.92
C ARG A 102 -8.12 -5.98 -5.30
N ALA A 103 -8.71 -5.89 -6.49
CA ALA A 103 -9.67 -6.87 -6.96
C ALA A 103 -8.99 -8.16 -7.42
N SER A 104 -7.81 -8.06 -8.04
CA SER A 104 -7.15 -9.21 -8.66
C SER A 104 -5.62 -9.17 -8.53
N VAL A 105 -4.97 -10.34 -8.62
CA VAL A 105 -3.51 -10.47 -8.71
C VAL A 105 -3.00 -9.72 -9.95
N TYR A 106 -3.74 -9.76 -11.07
CA TYR A 106 -3.44 -8.96 -12.25
C TYR A 106 -3.40 -7.45 -11.94
N ASP A 107 -4.39 -6.94 -11.21
CA ASP A 107 -4.41 -5.52 -10.82
C ASP A 107 -3.23 -5.13 -9.94
N GLU A 108 -2.73 -6.05 -9.12
CA GLU A 108 -1.53 -5.87 -8.31
C GLU A 108 -0.27 -5.82 -9.17
N PHE A 109 -0.17 -6.65 -10.22
CA PHE A 109 0.92 -6.54 -11.21
C PHE A 109 0.95 -5.16 -11.87
N VAL A 110 -0.21 -4.68 -12.32
CA VAL A 110 -0.35 -3.35 -12.94
C VAL A 110 0.05 -2.25 -11.96
N GLU A 111 -0.46 -2.30 -10.72
CA GLU A 111 -0.11 -1.31 -9.70
C GLU A 111 1.38 -1.29 -9.39
N VAL A 112 1.99 -2.45 -9.18
CA VAL A 112 3.41 -2.55 -8.82
C VAL A 112 4.29 -1.96 -9.93
N ALA A 113 3.91 -2.17 -11.19
CA ALA A 113 4.55 -1.53 -12.33
C ALA A 113 4.36 -0.01 -12.31
N GLU A 114 3.11 0.47 -12.27
CA GLU A 114 2.76 1.90 -12.31
C GLU A 114 3.41 2.70 -11.17
N SER A 115 3.43 2.13 -9.96
CA SER A 115 4.02 2.77 -8.77
C SER A 115 5.56 2.71 -8.71
N GLY A 116 6.23 2.15 -9.73
CA GLY A 116 7.70 2.08 -9.81
C GLY A 116 8.32 1.30 -8.65
N LEU A 117 7.58 0.29 -8.17
CA LEU A 117 7.91 -0.45 -6.97
C LEU A 117 8.95 -1.55 -7.21
N ASP A 118 9.15 -1.95 -8.46
CA ASP A 118 10.20 -2.85 -8.91
C ASP A 118 10.54 -2.66 -10.40
N GLU A 119 11.50 -3.43 -10.90
CA GLU A 119 11.92 -3.39 -12.31
C GLU A 119 10.81 -3.97 -13.24
N PRO A 120 10.30 -3.19 -14.22
CA PRO A 120 9.21 -3.61 -15.11
C PRO A 120 9.50 -4.92 -15.85
N ALA A 121 10.72 -5.12 -16.34
CA ALA A 121 11.10 -6.34 -17.03
C ALA A 121 10.87 -7.61 -16.18
N ARG A 122 11.17 -7.55 -14.87
CA ARG A 122 10.94 -8.67 -13.93
C ARG A 122 9.47 -8.87 -13.60
N ILE A 123 8.72 -7.77 -13.48
CA ILE A 123 7.28 -7.80 -13.26
C ILE A 123 6.58 -8.48 -14.43
N PHE A 124 6.89 -8.08 -15.67
CA PHE A 124 6.24 -8.61 -16.87
C PHE A 124 6.71 -10.01 -17.22
N GLU A 125 7.99 -10.35 -16.98
CA GLU A 125 8.47 -11.72 -17.07
C GLU A 125 7.63 -12.66 -16.19
N GLN A 126 7.35 -12.26 -14.95
CA GLN A 126 6.55 -13.03 -14.02
C GLN A 126 5.08 -13.11 -14.42
N LEU A 127 4.50 -11.98 -14.85
CA LEU A 127 3.12 -11.94 -15.33
C LEU A 127 2.92 -12.87 -16.52
N ASN A 128 3.82 -12.81 -17.52
CA ASN A 128 3.76 -13.66 -18.70
C ASN A 128 3.89 -15.14 -18.34
N HIS A 129 4.79 -15.49 -17.39
CA HIS A 129 4.87 -16.85 -16.89
C HIS A 129 3.52 -17.32 -16.34
N TYR A 130 2.89 -16.52 -15.48
CA TYR A 130 1.62 -16.88 -14.86
C TYR A 130 0.45 -16.94 -15.85
N GLN A 131 0.40 -16.05 -16.84
CA GLN A 131 -0.58 -16.11 -17.92
C GLN A 131 -0.50 -17.43 -18.70
N LEU A 132 0.71 -17.98 -18.86
CA LEU A 132 0.94 -19.23 -19.60
C LEU A 132 0.77 -20.47 -18.72
N SER A 133 1.20 -20.43 -17.47
CA SER A 133 1.23 -21.60 -16.60
C SER A 133 -0.09 -21.84 -15.85
N ASP A 134 -0.72 -20.76 -15.38
CA ASP A 134 -1.96 -20.83 -14.59
C ASP A 134 -2.68 -19.46 -14.62
N PRO A 135 -3.40 -19.13 -15.70
CA PRO A 135 -4.02 -17.82 -15.86
C PRO A 135 -5.10 -17.53 -14.82
N GLU A 136 -5.72 -18.55 -14.24
CA GLU A 136 -6.80 -18.39 -13.25
C GLU A 136 -6.30 -17.72 -11.95
N ILE A 137 -4.99 -17.77 -11.62
CA ILE A 137 -4.48 -17.07 -10.43
C ILE A 137 -4.59 -15.56 -10.58
N LEU A 138 -4.54 -15.06 -11.81
CA LEU A 138 -4.50 -13.64 -12.11
C LEU A 138 -5.83 -12.98 -11.79
N SER A 139 -6.93 -13.74 -11.78
CA SER A 139 -8.26 -13.29 -11.40
C SER A 139 -8.56 -13.42 -9.90
N GLU A 140 -7.70 -14.09 -9.13
CA GLU A 140 -7.91 -14.19 -7.68
C GLU A 140 -7.63 -12.87 -6.96
N ARG A 141 -8.30 -12.66 -5.82
CA ARG A 141 -7.92 -11.58 -4.90
C ARG A 141 -6.50 -11.82 -4.36
N PRO A 142 -5.59 -10.83 -4.46
CA PRO A 142 -4.22 -10.99 -4.00
C PRO A 142 -4.16 -10.96 -2.48
N PHE A 143 -3.11 -11.57 -1.92
CA PHE A 143 -2.84 -11.49 -0.49
C PHE A 143 -2.14 -10.19 -0.10
N TRP A 144 -2.55 -9.62 1.03
CA TRP A 144 -1.84 -8.54 1.70
C TRP A 144 -0.89 -9.13 2.74
N SER A 145 0.38 -9.30 2.34
CA SER A 145 1.40 -9.95 3.16
C SER A 145 2.00 -9.06 4.27
N GLY A 146 1.39 -7.90 4.55
CA GLY A 146 1.80 -7.02 5.66
C GLY A 146 1.71 -7.70 7.02
N MET A 147 0.86 -8.73 7.13
CA MET A 147 0.81 -9.65 8.25
C MET A 147 0.84 -11.10 7.75
N LEU A 148 1.55 -11.99 8.44
CA LEU A 148 1.64 -13.41 8.09
C LEU A 148 1.75 -14.27 9.35
N PHE A 149 0.72 -15.05 9.61
CA PHE A 149 0.70 -16.08 10.64
C PHE A 149 1.09 -17.42 10.02
N ARG A 150 1.98 -18.16 10.68
CA ARG A 150 2.39 -19.48 10.17
C ARG A 150 2.94 -20.41 11.24
N ARG A 151 2.67 -21.71 11.08
CA ARG A 151 3.33 -22.82 11.78
C ARG A 151 4.60 -23.23 11.02
N HIS A 152 5.63 -22.38 11.06
CA HIS A 152 6.79 -22.48 10.16
C HIS A 152 7.67 -23.72 10.34
N CYS A 153 7.50 -24.51 11.40
CA CYS A 153 8.22 -25.77 11.59
C CYS A 153 7.56 -26.97 10.89
N LYS A 154 6.36 -26.80 10.34
CA LYS A 154 5.68 -27.86 9.57
C LYS A 154 6.33 -28.02 8.19
N PRO A 155 6.64 -29.25 7.75
CA PRO A 155 7.25 -29.49 6.44
C PRO A 155 6.47 -28.90 5.26
N GLU A 156 5.14 -28.99 5.29
CA GLU A 156 4.24 -28.44 4.27
C GLU A 156 4.32 -26.91 4.20
N VAL A 157 4.48 -26.23 5.34
CA VAL A 157 4.68 -24.77 5.41
C VAL A 157 6.06 -24.40 4.92
N GLN A 158 7.10 -25.14 5.32
CA GLN A 158 8.47 -24.89 4.85
C GLN A 158 8.56 -25.00 3.33
N ALA A 159 8.00 -26.06 2.75
CA ALA A 159 8.00 -26.29 1.31
C ALA A 159 7.39 -25.11 0.53
N VAL A 160 6.21 -24.62 0.96
CA VAL A 160 5.56 -23.49 0.27
C VAL A 160 6.28 -22.16 0.52
N MET A 161 6.86 -21.94 1.70
CA MET A 161 7.65 -20.73 1.98
C MET A 161 8.95 -20.71 1.17
N VAL A 162 9.63 -21.85 1.02
CA VAL A 162 10.80 -21.98 0.15
C VAL A 162 10.42 -21.68 -1.30
N LYS A 163 9.36 -22.31 -1.82
CA LYS A 163 8.84 -22.03 -3.17
C LYS A 163 8.50 -20.55 -3.35
N TRP A 164 7.85 -19.94 -2.35
CA TRP A 164 7.53 -18.51 -2.41
C TRP A 164 8.78 -17.63 -2.48
N TYR A 165 9.80 -17.95 -1.70
CA TYR A 165 11.07 -17.24 -1.77
C TYR A 165 11.80 -17.45 -3.10
N GLU A 166 11.77 -18.64 -3.70
CA GLU A 166 12.33 -18.90 -5.02
C GLU A 166 11.71 -17.99 -6.09
N HIS A 167 10.39 -17.79 -6.06
CA HIS A 167 9.73 -16.86 -6.97
C HIS A 167 10.19 -15.41 -6.74
N ILE A 168 10.32 -14.97 -5.49
CA ILE A 168 10.83 -13.63 -5.13
C ILE A 168 12.28 -13.44 -5.59
N ALA A 169 13.09 -14.50 -5.51
CA ALA A 169 14.48 -14.48 -5.96
C ALA A 169 14.60 -14.46 -7.49
N ARG A 170 13.71 -15.19 -8.20
CA ARG A 170 13.73 -15.33 -9.65
C ARG A 170 13.13 -14.15 -10.41
N TYR A 171 12.04 -13.58 -9.89
CA TYR A 171 11.20 -12.61 -10.56
C TYR A 171 11.26 -11.24 -9.86
N ALA A 172 10.13 -10.53 -9.79
CA ALA A 172 9.98 -9.32 -9.03
C ALA A 172 10.14 -9.60 -7.52
N ARG A 173 10.83 -8.70 -6.81
CA ARG A 173 11.03 -8.72 -5.36
C ARG A 173 9.78 -8.37 -4.56
N ARG A 174 8.65 -8.11 -5.24
CA ARG A 174 7.33 -7.95 -4.61
C ARG A 174 6.70 -9.30 -4.33
N ASP A 175 6.74 -9.65 -3.06
CA ASP A 175 6.25 -10.91 -2.50
C ASP A 175 4.76 -11.14 -2.75
N GLN A 176 3.96 -10.09 -2.82
CA GLN A 176 2.51 -10.17 -3.09
C GLN A 176 2.18 -10.71 -4.48
N LEU A 177 3.07 -10.48 -5.46
CA LEU A 177 2.87 -10.93 -6.84
C LEU A 177 2.94 -12.45 -6.98
N SER A 178 3.67 -13.15 -6.11
CA SER A 178 3.89 -14.59 -6.20
C SER A 178 3.13 -15.41 -5.17
N LEU A 179 2.53 -14.80 -4.14
CA LEU A 179 1.97 -15.54 -3.01
C LEU A 179 0.77 -16.41 -3.41
N ASN A 180 -0.16 -15.92 -4.24
CA ASN A 180 -1.27 -16.73 -4.73
C ASN A 180 -0.77 -17.96 -5.51
N ALA A 181 0.19 -17.74 -6.42
CA ALA A 181 0.75 -18.79 -7.27
C ALA A 181 1.46 -19.90 -6.47
N THR A 182 2.10 -19.55 -5.35
CA THR A 182 2.84 -20.53 -4.54
C THR A 182 1.92 -21.30 -3.60
N LEU A 183 0.87 -20.65 -3.08
CA LEU A 183 -0.14 -21.29 -2.23
C LEU A 183 -1.07 -22.21 -3.04
N ARG A 184 -1.38 -21.87 -4.30
CA ARG A 184 -2.20 -22.72 -5.17
C ARG A 184 -1.43 -24.02 -5.50
N GLY A 185 -1.88 -25.13 -4.90
CA GLY A 185 -1.19 -26.43 -4.97
C GLY A 185 -0.30 -26.76 -3.76
N SER A 186 -0.27 -25.89 -2.75
CA SER A 186 0.34 -26.21 -1.45
C SER A 186 -0.48 -27.27 -0.70
N ARG A 187 0.20 -28.09 0.11
CA ARG A 187 -0.44 -29.00 1.06
C ARG A 187 -0.75 -28.34 2.41
N ALA A 188 -0.14 -27.19 2.70
CA ALA A 188 -0.42 -26.45 3.92
C ALA A 188 -1.85 -25.90 3.87
N THR A 189 -2.58 -25.98 4.97
CA THR A 189 -3.90 -25.33 5.04
C THR A 189 -3.71 -23.81 5.13
N VAL A 190 -4.51 -23.07 4.38
CA VAL A 190 -4.40 -21.62 4.28
C VAL A 190 -5.74 -20.98 4.61
N GLN A 191 -5.75 -20.07 5.57
CA GLN A 191 -6.89 -19.22 5.87
C GLN A 191 -6.68 -17.84 5.23
N ARG A 192 -7.65 -17.43 4.41
CA ARG A 192 -7.79 -16.05 3.92
C ARG A 192 -8.47 -15.22 5.00
N LEU A 193 -7.81 -14.15 5.47
CA LEU A 193 -8.42 -13.25 6.45
C LEU A 193 -9.10 -12.10 5.70
N GLU A 194 -10.43 -12.13 5.68
CA GLU A 194 -11.27 -11.10 5.05
C GLU A 194 -11.47 -9.94 6.03
N ILE A 195 -10.52 -9.02 6.02
CA ILE A 195 -10.48 -7.82 6.87
C ILE A 195 -10.21 -6.60 6.00
N ASP A 196 -10.58 -5.41 6.49
CA ASP A 196 -10.04 -4.19 5.91
C ASP A 196 -8.56 -4.05 6.28
N ASN A 197 -7.68 -3.88 5.28
CA ASN A 197 -6.25 -3.72 5.50
C ASN A 197 -5.88 -2.37 6.11
N PHE A 198 -6.78 -1.37 6.10
CA PHE A 198 -6.50 -0.09 6.75
C PHE A 198 -6.68 -0.17 8.27
N GLN A 199 -7.73 -0.87 8.72
CA GLN A 199 -8.03 -1.02 10.13
C GLN A 199 -8.91 -2.25 10.39
N SER A 200 -8.67 -2.91 11.52
CA SER A 200 -9.51 -4.01 12.02
C SER A 200 -9.60 -3.98 13.55
N ASP A 201 -10.21 -5.00 14.14
CA ASP A 201 -10.23 -5.24 15.59
C ASP A 201 -8.82 -5.47 16.20
N PHE A 202 -7.82 -5.84 15.39
CA PHE A 202 -6.48 -6.19 15.88
C PHE A 202 -5.30 -5.46 15.25
N HIS A 203 -5.52 -4.59 14.26
CA HIS A 203 -4.42 -3.81 13.67
C HIS A 203 -4.86 -2.48 13.05
N GLU A 204 -3.87 -1.62 12.83
CA GLU A 204 -3.94 -0.35 12.10
C GLU A 204 -2.80 -0.27 11.07
N TRP A 205 -3.09 0.18 9.85
CA TRP A 205 -2.12 0.38 8.77
C TRP A 205 -2.59 1.46 7.77
N PRO A 206 -1.68 2.22 7.13
CA PRO A 206 -0.25 2.28 7.37
C PRO A 206 0.13 3.26 8.48
N ILE A 207 1.18 2.92 9.23
CA ILE A 207 1.81 3.84 10.18
C ILE A 207 3.21 4.14 9.68
N PHE A 208 3.38 5.37 9.21
CA PHE A 208 4.65 5.82 8.67
C PHE A 208 5.51 6.46 9.76
N ASN A 209 6.79 6.07 9.75
CA ASN A 209 7.82 6.71 10.57
C ASN A 209 9.08 6.89 9.71
N GLN A 210 9.27 8.12 9.22
CA GLN A 210 10.43 8.54 8.41
C GLN A 210 10.75 7.57 7.25
N ARG A 211 9.78 7.36 6.35
CA ARG A 211 9.93 6.45 5.20
C ARG A 211 10.74 7.12 4.08
N ASN A 212 11.80 6.48 3.62
CA ASN A 212 12.57 7.00 2.49
C ASN A 212 11.89 6.67 1.14
N LEU A 213 11.19 7.67 0.57
CA LEU A 213 10.48 7.55 -0.71
C LEU A 213 11.38 7.70 -1.95
N ALA A 214 12.64 8.17 -1.79
CA ALA A 214 13.55 8.42 -2.90
C ALA A 214 14.03 7.15 -3.63
N LYS A 215 13.66 5.96 -3.13
CA LYS A 215 14.06 4.64 -3.65
C LYS A 215 13.06 4.02 -4.64
N ARG A 216 12.00 4.73 -5.02
CA ARG A 216 11.13 4.31 -6.14
C ARG A 216 11.85 4.55 -7.46
N PHE A 217 11.62 3.69 -8.46
CA PHE A 217 12.10 3.94 -9.81
C PHE A 217 11.38 5.18 -10.36
N LYS A 218 12.14 6.25 -10.63
CA LYS A 218 11.59 7.57 -11.01
C LYS A 218 11.14 7.60 -12.48
N ASP A 219 11.85 6.88 -13.34
CA ASP A 219 11.52 6.72 -14.76
C ASP A 219 11.01 5.29 -14.97
N VAL A 220 9.74 5.07 -14.68
CA VAL A 220 9.08 3.78 -14.95
C VAL A 220 8.87 3.67 -16.46
N SER A 221 9.84 3.09 -17.17
CA SER A 221 9.65 2.75 -18.57
C SER A 221 8.70 1.56 -18.67
N MET A 222 7.51 1.80 -19.21
CA MET A 222 6.56 0.74 -19.60
C MET A 222 6.95 0.08 -20.94
N ALA A 223 8.16 0.36 -21.46
CA ALA A 223 8.67 -0.33 -22.63
C ALA A 223 8.77 -1.84 -22.35
N GLY A 224 8.09 -2.65 -23.16
CA GLY A 224 7.99 -4.09 -22.97
C GLY A 224 6.82 -4.56 -22.09
N ALA A 225 5.95 -3.64 -21.62
CA ALA A 225 4.69 -4.02 -21.00
C ALA A 225 3.81 -4.80 -22.00
N PRO A 226 3.18 -5.92 -21.59
CA PRO A 226 2.19 -6.59 -22.41
C PRO A 226 1.07 -5.61 -22.81
N THR A 227 0.52 -5.77 -24.02
CA THR A 227 -0.55 -4.90 -24.52
C THR A 227 -1.73 -4.83 -23.55
N SER A 228 -2.07 -5.95 -22.90
CA SER A 228 -3.12 -5.99 -21.89
C SER A 228 -2.84 -5.05 -20.71
N VAL A 229 -1.59 -4.99 -20.22
CA VAL A 229 -1.21 -4.11 -19.11
C VAL A 229 -1.33 -2.65 -19.54
N ARG A 230 -0.89 -2.34 -20.76
CA ARG A 230 -0.99 -0.98 -21.31
C ARG A 230 -2.44 -0.55 -21.51
N LEU A 231 -3.31 -1.45 -21.96
CA LEU A 231 -4.74 -1.20 -22.08
C LEU A 231 -5.37 -0.91 -20.71
N THR A 232 -5.12 -1.75 -19.70
CA THR A 232 -5.62 -1.53 -18.34
C THR A 232 -5.14 -0.20 -17.75
N GLN A 233 -3.88 0.17 -17.99
CA GLN A 233 -3.35 1.48 -17.59
C GLN A 233 -4.14 2.63 -18.25
N LEU A 234 -4.31 2.58 -19.57
CA LEU A 234 -5.04 3.62 -20.32
C LEU A 234 -6.50 3.71 -19.89
N GLU A 235 -7.15 2.59 -19.59
CA GLU A 235 -8.52 2.56 -19.04
C GLU A 235 -8.59 3.25 -17.67
N ARG A 236 -7.61 3.02 -16.79
CA ARG A 236 -7.51 3.71 -15.49
C ARG A 236 -7.27 5.21 -15.64
N GLU A 237 -6.34 5.60 -16.50
CA GLU A 237 -6.04 7.02 -16.80
C GLU A 237 -7.27 7.73 -17.38
N LEU A 238 -7.99 7.08 -18.30
CA LEU A 238 -9.23 7.59 -18.89
C LEU A 238 -10.33 7.75 -17.82
N ALA A 239 -10.50 6.76 -16.94
CA ALA A 239 -11.46 6.82 -15.85
C ALA A 239 -11.15 7.99 -14.89
N GLN A 240 -9.88 8.18 -14.54
CA GLN A 240 -9.43 9.30 -13.70
C GLN A 240 -9.67 10.65 -14.38
N ALA A 241 -9.33 10.77 -15.67
CA ALA A 241 -9.55 12.01 -16.43
C ALA A 241 -11.05 12.36 -16.51
N ASN A 242 -11.90 11.37 -16.76
CA ASN A 242 -13.36 11.54 -16.77
C ASN A 242 -13.90 11.99 -15.41
N HIS A 243 -13.41 11.39 -14.32
CA HIS A 243 -13.81 11.80 -12.98
C HIS A 243 -13.37 13.23 -12.63
N ALA A 244 -12.15 13.61 -13.05
CA ALA A 244 -11.65 14.98 -12.89
C ALA A 244 -12.50 15.99 -13.68
N ILE A 245 -12.86 15.66 -14.92
CA ILE A 245 -13.74 16.48 -15.76
C ILE A 245 -15.10 16.66 -15.09
N GLN A 246 -15.72 15.59 -14.58
CA GLN A 246 -17.00 15.67 -13.87
C GLN A 246 -16.92 16.58 -12.64
N THR A 247 -15.85 16.45 -11.86
CA THR A 247 -15.61 17.29 -10.67
C THR A 247 -15.45 18.75 -11.07
N GLN A 248 -14.69 19.04 -12.12
CA GLN A 248 -14.52 20.41 -12.63
C GLN A 248 -15.84 20.98 -13.16
N GLN A 249 -16.63 20.20 -13.89
CA GLN A 249 -17.95 20.61 -14.36
C GLN A 249 -18.89 20.96 -13.19
N HIS A 250 -18.85 20.19 -12.10
CA HIS A 250 -19.61 20.52 -10.89
C HIS A 250 -19.18 21.87 -10.29
N VAL A 251 -17.88 22.08 -10.11
CA VAL A 251 -17.33 23.34 -9.58
C VAL A 251 -17.66 24.53 -10.48
N ILE A 252 -17.58 24.36 -11.81
CA ILE A 252 -17.97 25.40 -12.77
C ILE A 252 -19.46 25.71 -12.63
N GLY A 253 -20.32 24.69 -12.55
CA GLY A 253 -21.76 24.87 -12.35
C GLY A 253 -22.12 25.60 -11.05
N GLU A 254 -21.40 25.35 -9.95
CA GLU A 254 -21.56 26.10 -8.70
C GLU A 254 -21.13 27.57 -8.84
N ARG A 255 -20.00 27.82 -9.50
CA ARG A 255 -19.53 29.18 -9.78
C ARG A 255 -20.50 29.96 -10.65
N ASP A 256 -21.05 29.35 -11.70
CA ASP A 256 -22.01 30.00 -12.59
C ASP A 256 -23.30 30.39 -11.84
N ARG A 257 -23.76 29.54 -10.90
CA ARG A 257 -24.89 29.89 -10.02
C ARG A 257 -24.56 31.10 -9.13
N GLN A 258 -23.38 31.12 -8.52
CA GLN A 258 -22.93 32.25 -7.70
C GLN A 258 -22.83 33.55 -8.51
N ILE A 259 -22.24 33.49 -9.70
CA ILE A 259 -22.16 34.63 -10.63
C ILE A 259 -23.56 35.13 -10.95
N LYS A 260 -24.50 34.25 -11.28
CA LYS A 260 -25.89 34.62 -11.58
C LYS A 260 -26.57 35.29 -10.38
N THR A 261 -26.38 34.76 -9.17
CA THR A 261 -26.91 35.38 -7.93
C THR A 261 -26.30 36.75 -7.66
N LEU A 262 -24.98 36.91 -7.87
CA LEU A 262 -24.29 38.20 -7.71
C LEU A 262 -24.77 39.21 -8.75
N MET A 263 -24.90 38.81 -10.01
CA MET A 263 -25.46 39.67 -11.07
C MET A 263 -26.87 40.13 -10.72
N GLN A 264 -27.75 39.23 -10.25
CA GLN A 264 -29.09 39.60 -9.80
C GLN A 264 -29.06 40.60 -8.63
N ARG A 265 -28.15 40.44 -7.67
CA ARG A 265 -27.98 41.41 -6.57
C ARG A 265 -27.46 42.75 -7.06
N ILE A 266 -26.50 42.76 -7.98
CA ILE A 266 -25.99 43.98 -8.60
C ILE A 266 -27.14 44.71 -9.32
N ASP A 267 -27.91 44.01 -10.14
CA ASP A 267 -29.06 44.58 -10.84
C ASP A 267 -30.11 45.14 -9.88
N GLN A 268 -30.40 44.43 -8.79
CA GLN A 268 -31.28 44.92 -7.73
C GLN A 268 -30.74 46.20 -7.07
N LEU A 269 -29.45 46.25 -6.75
CA LEU A 269 -28.79 47.43 -6.18
C LEU A 269 -28.82 48.61 -7.13
N LEU A 270 -28.43 48.42 -8.40
CA LEU A 270 -28.45 49.45 -9.44
C LEU A 270 -29.86 50.03 -9.64
N ASN A 271 -30.89 49.19 -9.54
CA ASN A 271 -32.29 49.58 -9.69
C ASN A 271 -32.93 50.14 -8.42
N SER A 272 -32.28 50.07 -7.26
CA SER A 272 -32.81 50.57 -5.99
C SER A 272 -32.97 52.11 -5.97
N ARG A 273 -33.96 52.62 -5.22
CA ARG A 273 -34.21 54.06 -5.07
C ARG A 273 -33.00 54.80 -4.50
N SER A 274 -32.36 54.25 -3.48
CA SER A 274 -31.16 54.81 -2.84
C SER A 274 -30.00 54.95 -3.83
N PHE A 275 -29.77 53.95 -4.70
CA PHE A 275 -28.76 54.04 -5.74
C PHE A 275 -29.10 55.11 -6.79
N ARG A 276 -30.36 55.20 -7.25
CA ARG A 276 -30.76 56.23 -8.24
C ARG A 276 -30.65 57.66 -7.68
N VAL A 277 -31.05 57.88 -6.43
CA VAL A 277 -31.03 59.21 -5.78
C VAL A 277 -29.60 59.73 -5.54
N THR A 278 -28.67 58.84 -5.24
CA THR A 278 -27.25 59.20 -4.98
C THR A 278 -26.40 59.34 -6.26
N ARG A 279 -27.00 59.18 -7.44
CA ARG A 279 -26.30 59.21 -8.74
C ARG A 279 -25.53 60.53 -9.01
N PRO A 280 -26.07 61.74 -8.72
CA PRO A 280 -25.34 62.99 -8.93
C PRO A 280 -24.10 63.11 -8.02
N LEU A 281 -24.21 62.68 -6.76
CA LEU A 281 -23.11 62.69 -5.78
C LEU A 281 -21.99 61.72 -6.18
N ARG A 282 -22.33 60.54 -6.71
CA ARG A 282 -21.34 59.59 -7.25
C ARG A 282 -20.64 60.11 -8.51
N TRP A 283 -21.36 60.82 -9.38
CA TRP A 283 -20.77 61.44 -10.57
C TRP A 283 -19.77 62.55 -10.20
N LEU A 284 -20.15 63.43 -9.26
CA LEU A 284 -19.24 64.46 -8.72
C LEU A 284 -17.97 63.83 -8.13
N ARG A 285 -18.08 62.72 -7.39
CA ARG A 285 -16.92 61.98 -6.87
C ARG A 285 -16.01 61.42 -7.97
N SER A 286 -16.57 60.97 -9.10
CA SER A 286 -15.77 60.42 -10.21
C SER A 286 -15.03 61.47 -11.05
N CYS A 287 -15.48 62.73 -11.02
CA CYS A 287 -14.83 63.84 -11.72
C CYS A 287 -13.73 64.52 -10.90
N LEU A 288 -13.59 64.16 -9.62
CA LEU A 288 -12.50 64.65 -8.78
C LEU A 288 -11.23 63.82 -9.06
N PRO A 289 -10.04 64.45 -9.25
CA PRO A 289 -8.79 63.74 -9.42
C PRO A 289 -8.55 62.83 -8.21
N SER A 290 -8.13 61.59 -8.46
CA SER A 290 -7.80 60.63 -7.41
C SER A 290 -6.55 61.12 -6.65
N PHE A 291 -6.76 61.84 -5.55
CA PHE A 291 -5.66 62.19 -4.65
C PHE A 291 -5.38 61.01 -3.71
N GLY A 292 -4.52 60.09 -4.17
CA GLY A 292 -3.55 59.39 -3.34
C GLY A 292 -3.91 58.05 -2.68
N GLN A 293 -3.08 57.05 -3.02
CA GLN A 293 -2.66 55.81 -2.33
C GLN A 293 -3.64 54.63 -2.26
#